data_AF-A0A6C0BDS1-F1
#
_entry.id   AF-A0A6C0BDS1-F1
#
_cell.length_a   1.000
_cell.length_b   1.000
_cell.length_c   1.000
_cell.angle_alpha   90.00
_cell.angle_beta   90.00
_cell.angle_gamma   90.00
#
_symmetry.space_group_name_H-M   'P 1'
#
loop_
_entity.id
_entity.type
_entity.pdbx_description
1 polymer ?
#
loop_
_entity_poly.entity_id
_entity_poly.type
_entity_poly.pdbx_seq_one_letter_code
_entity_poly.pdbx_strand_id
1 'polypeptide(L)'
;MTKNTFWEFVCENPEILSQAMCLTINPNVSLKLILENKDINWNRTILLSNPSISWEDILNTLDQEWTYIEISRNTNITWKIAQENTFNVWDYFTISSHPSTTWKIVKNNPTIHWSTYGLSINPNITIDIVNENPNRCWDYFNLSSNISITWNDIISNPDRPWCYTRLSYNPNITLDIVKANPDKHWCKFNVSRNINVTWEIIQANPDYKWNYSAVSINPNITWDIVIANIDKDWDFNALLINPNITPYIIRNNRSYFPKSLEKFAHNQLNHHEYFQSRPYKKRMTAQMHSAIYCELIQRACTPARLYQWNEGAAEDFPEEYLQECAKYK
;
A
#
# COMPACT_ATOMS: atom_id res chain seq x y z
N MET A 1 14.54 -19.09 13.24
CA MET A 1 13.55 -17.99 13.22
C MET A 1 14.10 -16.88 12.34
N THR A 2 13.33 -16.41 11.37
CA THR A 2 13.68 -15.24 10.56
C THR A 2 13.81 -14.03 11.48
N LYS A 3 14.93 -13.33 11.36
CA LYS A 3 15.28 -12.16 12.17
C LYS A 3 14.28 -11.01 11.83
N ASN A 4 13.54 -10.48 12.81
CA ASN A 4 12.67 -9.32 12.58
C ASN A 4 13.53 -8.05 12.54
N THR A 5 14.00 -7.70 11.35
CA THR A 5 14.93 -6.57 11.14
C THR A 5 14.32 -5.21 11.47
N PHE A 6 12.99 -5.07 11.39
CA PHE A 6 12.27 -3.88 11.83
C PHE A 6 12.38 -3.73 13.35
N TRP A 7 12.02 -4.78 14.09
CA TRP A 7 12.04 -4.73 15.56
C TRP A 7 13.45 -4.52 16.11
N GLU A 8 14.46 -5.16 15.52
CA GLU A 8 15.85 -4.91 15.90
C GLU A 8 16.26 -3.46 15.75
N PHE A 9 15.86 -2.83 14.64
CA PHE A 9 16.13 -1.42 14.41
C PHE A 9 15.41 -0.53 15.44
N VAL A 10 14.19 -0.88 15.84
CA VAL A 10 13.47 -0.19 16.93
C VAL A 10 14.24 -0.31 18.26
N CYS A 11 14.73 -1.52 18.60
CA CYS A 11 15.53 -1.72 19.82
C CYS A 11 16.86 -0.96 19.81
N GLU A 12 17.51 -0.83 18.65
CA GLU A 12 18.74 -0.03 18.48
C GLU A 12 18.50 1.49 18.62
N ASN A 13 17.27 1.96 18.41
CA ASN A 13 16.90 3.38 18.38
C ASN A 13 15.69 3.61 19.31
N PRO A 14 15.91 3.62 20.65
CA PRO A 14 14.84 3.58 21.64
C PRO A 14 13.94 4.82 21.63
N GLU A 15 14.34 5.92 20.99
CA GLU A 15 13.45 7.07 20.78
C GLU A 15 12.20 6.68 19.98
N ILE A 16 12.26 5.67 19.11
CA ILE A 16 11.11 5.15 18.36
C ILE A 16 10.05 4.57 19.31
N LEU A 17 10.46 4.03 20.46
CA LEU A 17 9.55 3.50 21.48
C LEU A 17 8.68 4.57 22.14
N SER A 18 9.08 5.86 22.06
CA SER A 18 8.21 6.97 22.51
C SER A 18 6.89 7.02 21.72
N GLN A 19 6.88 6.47 20.51
CA GLN A 19 5.70 6.32 19.65
C GLN A 19 5.05 4.93 19.81
N ALA A 20 5.03 4.38 21.03
CA ALA A 20 4.49 3.05 21.33
C ALA A 20 3.05 2.85 20.80
N MET A 21 2.22 3.90 20.81
CA MET A 21 0.88 3.86 20.22
C MET A 21 0.90 3.44 18.74
N CYS A 22 1.81 4.01 17.95
CA CYS A 22 1.92 3.73 16.53
C CYS A 22 2.50 2.33 16.29
N LEU A 23 3.47 1.94 17.11
CA LEU A 23 4.04 0.59 17.08
C LEU A 23 3.01 -0.49 17.45
N THR A 24 2.08 -0.20 18.37
CA THR A 24 1.02 -1.14 18.80
C THR A 24 0.20 -1.65 17.62
N ILE A 25 -0.08 -0.80 16.62
CA ILE A 25 -0.88 -1.15 15.45
C ILE A 25 -0.01 -1.42 14.20
N ASN A 26 1.32 -1.38 14.34
CA ASN A 26 2.21 -1.58 13.20
C ASN A 26 2.24 -3.06 12.82
N PRO A 27 1.97 -3.42 11.55
CA PRO A 27 1.96 -4.81 11.09
C PRO A 27 3.30 -5.55 11.24
N ASN A 28 4.41 -4.82 11.37
CA ASN A 28 5.74 -5.39 11.60
C ASN A 28 6.01 -5.79 13.07
N VAL A 29 5.10 -5.43 13.98
CA VAL A 29 5.13 -5.77 15.40
C VAL A 29 4.06 -6.82 15.68
N SER A 30 4.49 -8.08 15.88
CA SER A 30 3.59 -9.19 16.14
C SER A 30 3.10 -9.23 17.59
N LEU A 31 1.99 -9.92 17.84
CA LEU A 31 1.51 -10.14 19.21
C LEU A 31 2.56 -10.79 20.12
N LYS A 32 3.32 -11.75 19.59
CA LYS A 32 4.42 -12.39 20.33
C LYS A 32 5.43 -11.36 20.85
N LEU A 33 5.85 -10.40 20.01
CA LEU A 33 6.76 -9.34 20.43
C LEU A 33 6.15 -8.45 21.52
N ILE A 34 4.86 -8.11 21.39
CA ILE A 34 4.15 -7.31 22.38
C ILE A 34 4.14 -8.02 23.74
N LEU A 35 3.85 -9.33 23.75
CA LEU A 35 3.79 -10.15 24.97
C LEU A 35 5.16 -10.41 25.60
N GLU A 36 6.23 -10.49 24.79
CA GLU A 36 7.62 -10.63 25.26
C GLU A 36 8.17 -9.33 25.84
N ASN A 37 7.67 -8.16 25.43
CA ASN A 37 8.16 -6.84 25.82
C ASN A 37 7.11 -6.08 26.64
N LYS A 38 6.73 -6.63 27.80
CA LYS A 38 5.65 -6.11 28.66
C LYS A 38 5.95 -4.75 29.31
N ASP A 39 7.22 -4.39 29.42
CA ASP A 39 7.66 -3.13 30.01
C ASP A 39 7.41 -1.91 29.10
N ILE A 40 7.13 -2.16 27.81
CA ILE A 40 6.74 -1.11 26.87
C ILE A 40 5.27 -0.75 27.10
N ASN A 41 4.97 0.55 27.14
CA ASN A 41 3.62 1.08 27.30
C ASN A 41 2.79 0.95 26.00
N TRP A 42 2.45 -0.29 25.63
CA TRP A 42 1.60 -0.57 24.48
C TRP A 42 0.19 -0.01 24.68
N ASN A 43 -0.37 0.62 23.64
CA ASN A 43 -1.71 1.18 23.71
C ASN A 43 -2.77 0.08 23.60
N ARG A 44 -3.22 -0.40 24.76
CA ARG A 44 -4.17 -1.51 24.86
C ARG A 44 -5.51 -1.24 24.14
N THR A 45 -5.99 0.00 24.13
CA THR A 45 -7.29 0.36 23.52
C THR A 45 -7.33 0.13 22.01
N ILE A 46 -6.17 0.16 21.35
CA ILE A 46 -6.05 -0.02 19.90
C ILE A 46 -5.30 -1.30 19.53
N LEU A 47 -4.92 -2.13 20.50
CA LEU A 47 -4.17 -3.37 20.26
C LEU A 47 -4.86 -4.25 19.23
N LEU A 48 -6.18 -4.43 19.36
CA LEU A 48 -6.97 -5.22 18.42
C LEU A 48 -7.02 -4.63 17.01
N SER A 49 -6.63 -3.36 16.80
CA SER A 49 -6.49 -2.80 15.45
C SER A 49 -5.19 -3.24 14.74
N ASN A 50 -4.30 -3.97 15.43
CA ASN A 50 -3.09 -4.51 14.81
C ASN A 50 -3.46 -5.68 13.87
N PRO A 51 -3.13 -5.58 12.56
CA PRO A 51 -3.50 -6.59 11.58
C PRO A 51 -2.76 -7.93 11.73
N SER A 52 -1.68 -7.97 12.53
CA SER A 52 -0.97 -9.22 12.83
C SER A 52 -1.68 -10.10 13.86
N ILE A 53 -2.67 -9.57 14.58
CA ILE A 53 -3.46 -10.31 15.56
C ILE A 53 -4.59 -11.03 14.84
N SER A 54 -4.56 -12.36 14.86
CA SER A 54 -5.60 -13.20 14.27
C SER A 54 -6.79 -13.40 15.22
N TRP A 55 -7.89 -13.93 14.69
CA TRP A 55 -9.03 -14.35 15.53
C TRP A 55 -8.64 -15.39 16.58
N GLU A 56 -7.74 -16.31 16.23
CA GLU A 56 -7.25 -17.35 17.15
C GLU A 56 -6.42 -16.77 18.30
N ASP A 57 -5.62 -15.75 18.01
CA ASP A 57 -4.87 -15.02 19.04
C ASP A 57 -5.81 -14.33 20.05
N ILE A 58 -6.93 -13.78 19.56
CA ILE A 58 -7.95 -13.14 20.40
C ILE A 58 -8.60 -14.16 21.33
N LEU A 59 -8.90 -15.36 20.84
CA LEU A 59 -9.53 -16.42 21.64
C LEU A 59 -8.59 -17.04 22.68
N ASN A 60 -7.30 -17.19 22.35
CA ASN A 60 -6.39 -18.04 23.13
C ASN A 60 -5.39 -17.31 24.01
N THR A 61 -5.07 -16.04 23.72
CA THR A 61 -3.84 -15.42 24.25
C THR A 61 -4.09 -14.13 25.02
N LEU A 62 -5.21 -13.46 24.76
CA LEU A 62 -5.55 -12.26 25.50
C LEU A 62 -6.40 -12.71 26.70
N ASP A 63 -5.80 -12.78 27.89
CA ASP A 63 -6.46 -13.09 29.19
C ASP A 63 -7.55 -12.05 29.59
N GLN A 64 -8.05 -11.29 28.62
CA GLN A 64 -8.89 -10.12 28.79
C GLN A 64 -10.22 -10.35 28.08
N GLU A 65 -11.31 -10.03 28.79
CA GLU A 65 -12.66 -9.99 28.23
C GLU A 65 -12.78 -8.79 27.28
N TRP A 66 -12.41 -8.98 26.01
CA TRP A 66 -12.67 -7.98 24.97
C TRP A 66 -14.15 -7.98 24.61
N THR A 67 -14.71 -6.79 24.45
CA THR A 67 -16.05 -6.67 23.88
C THR A 67 -16.00 -6.98 22.39
N TYR A 68 -17.09 -7.52 21.85
CA TYR A 68 -17.22 -7.76 20.42
C TYR A 68 -17.15 -6.48 19.57
N ILE A 69 -17.48 -5.32 20.17
CA ILE A 69 -17.26 -3.99 19.59
C ILE A 69 -15.75 -3.70 19.41
N GLU A 70 -14.91 -4.03 20.39
CA GLU A 70 -13.46 -3.85 20.29
C GLU A 70 -12.83 -4.86 19.33
N ILE A 71 -13.28 -6.11 19.38
CA ILE A 71 -12.87 -7.17 18.44
C ILE A 71 -13.15 -6.74 17.01
N SER A 72 -14.32 -6.16 16.75
CA SER A 72 -14.73 -5.71 15.41
C SER A 72 -13.72 -4.80 14.73
N ARG A 73 -12.89 -4.05 15.49
CA ARG A 73 -11.88 -3.11 14.95
C ARG A 73 -10.72 -3.82 14.26
N ASN A 74 -10.55 -5.12 14.49
CA ASN A 74 -9.49 -5.90 13.89
C ASN A 74 -9.79 -6.23 12.43
N THR A 75 -8.83 -5.99 11.54
CA THR A 75 -8.99 -6.21 10.09
C THR A 75 -9.14 -7.67 9.68
N ASN A 76 -8.88 -8.63 10.58
CA ASN A 76 -9.10 -10.05 10.32
C ASN A 76 -10.53 -10.48 10.67
N ILE A 77 -11.34 -9.60 11.27
CA ILE A 77 -12.73 -9.88 11.62
C ILE A 77 -13.62 -9.60 10.43
N THR A 78 -14.01 -10.69 9.77
CA THR A 78 -14.89 -10.66 8.61
C THR A 78 -16.36 -10.79 9.00
N TRP A 79 -17.26 -10.43 8.09
CA TRP A 79 -18.69 -10.74 8.24
C TRP A 79 -18.94 -12.23 8.53
N LYS A 80 -18.15 -13.15 7.97
CA LYS A 80 -18.31 -14.60 8.21
C LYS A 80 -18.13 -14.94 9.69
N ILE A 81 -17.10 -14.38 10.33
CA ILE A 81 -16.86 -14.55 11.78
C ILE A 81 -18.03 -13.96 12.57
N ALA A 82 -18.50 -12.77 12.21
CA ALA A 82 -19.64 -12.16 12.88
C ALA A 82 -20.94 -12.98 12.74
N GLN A 83 -21.16 -13.56 11.55
CA GLN A 83 -22.31 -14.41 11.24
C GLN A 83 -22.29 -15.73 12.02
N GLU A 84 -21.11 -16.29 12.32
CA GLU A 84 -20.98 -17.50 13.15
C GLU A 84 -21.21 -17.22 14.64
N ASN A 85 -21.22 -15.94 15.04
CA ASN A 85 -21.25 -15.46 16.43
C ASN A 85 -22.39 -14.44 16.65
N THR A 86 -23.61 -14.82 16.24
CA THR A 86 -24.78 -13.91 16.13
C THR A 86 -25.32 -13.37 17.44
N PHE A 87 -25.04 -14.01 18.58
CA PHE A 87 -25.52 -13.56 19.90
C PHE A 87 -24.76 -12.34 20.44
N ASN A 88 -23.68 -11.93 19.76
CA ASN A 88 -22.82 -10.85 20.22
C ASN A 88 -23.12 -9.52 19.53
N VAL A 89 -22.81 -8.43 20.23
CA VAL A 89 -22.94 -7.07 19.70
C VAL A 89 -21.66 -6.68 18.96
N TRP A 90 -21.74 -6.68 17.62
CA TRP A 90 -20.66 -6.27 16.73
C TRP A 90 -20.74 -4.79 16.38
N ASP A 91 -19.59 -4.16 16.14
CA ASP A 91 -19.54 -2.84 15.53
C ASP A 91 -19.76 -2.95 14.01
N TYR A 92 -21.02 -2.75 13.61
CA TYR A 92 -21.40 -2.77 12.21
C TYR A 92 -20.77 -1.64 11.39
N PHE A 93 -20.18 -0.59 11.97
CA PHE A 93 -19.36 0.34 11.19
C PHE A 93 -18.15 -0.40 10.59
N THR A 94 -17.37 -1.07 11.42
CA THR A 94 -16.15 -1.76 10.97
C THR A 94 -16.48 -2.95 10.06
N ILE A 95 -17.50 -3.74 10.40
CA ILE A 95 -17.92 -4.86 9.54
C ILE A 95 -18.44 -4.36 8.18
N SER A 96 -19.15 -3.22 8.15
CA SER A 96 -19.65 -2.65 6.88
C SER A 96 -18.54 -2.09 5.99
N SER A 97 -17.49 -1.52 6.56
CA SER A 97 -16.35 -0.98 5.80
C SER A 97 -15.39 -2.05 5.31
N HIS A 98 -15.47 -3.25 5.87
CA HIS A 98 -14.54 -4.33 5.59
C HIS A 98 -14.62 -4.84 4.13
N PRO A 99 -13.49 -5.02 3.40
CA PRO A 99 -13.48 -5.45 2.00
C PRO A 99 -14.10 -6.83 1.73
N SER A 100 -14.22 -7.70 2.73
CA SER A 100 -14.93 -8.98 2.58
C SER A 100 -16.46 -8.85 2.63
N THR A 101 -16.97 -7.72 3.11
CA THR A 101 -18.40 -7.39 3.09
C THR A 101 -18.77 -6.92 1.71
N THR A 102 -19.26 -7.85 0.88
CA THR A 102 -19.72 -7.55 -0.48
C THR A 102 -21.14 -6.99 -0.47
N TRP A 103 -21.53 -6.28 -1.52
CA TRP A 103 -22.92 -5.83 -1.67
C TRP A 103 -23.93 -6.99 -1.69
N LYS A 104 -23.53 -8.17 -2.20
CA LYS A 104 -24.36 -9.38 -2.12
C LYS A 104 -24.64 -9.80 -0.69
N ILE A 105 -23.64 -9.73 0.20
CA ILE A 105 -23.82 -10.00 1.64
C ILE A 105 -24.81 -9.02 2.24
N VAL A 106 -24.67 -7.72 1.95
CA VAL A 106 -25.57 -6.68 2.45
C VAL A 106 -27.01 -6.95 2.03
N LYS A 107 -27.25 -7.25 0.74
CA LYS A 107 -28.58 -7.57 0.21
C LYS A 107 -29.19 -8.84 0.81
N ASN A 108 -28.38 -9.86 1.07
CA ASN A 108 -28.84 -11.14 1.62
C ASN A 108 -29.15 -11.08 3.12
N ASN A 109 -28.77 -10.00 3.82
CA ASN A 109 -28.98 -9.83 5.26
C ASN A 109 -29.68 -8.49 5.55
N PRO A 110 -30.95 -8.33 5.11
CA PRO A 110 -31.65 -7.04 5.15
C PRO A 110 -32.07 -6.61 6.57
N THR A 111 -32.12 -7.53 7.53
CA THR A 111 -32.43 -7.24 8.94
C THR A 111 -31.26 -6.61 9.68
N ILE A 112 -30.06 -6.69 9.13
CA ILE A 112 -28.87 -6.09 9.71
C ILE A 112 -28.84 -4.60 9.39
N HIS A 113 -28.65 -3.79 10.43
CA HIS A 113 -28.45 -2.35 10.31
C HIS A 113 -27.02 -2.02 9.87
N TRP A 114 -26.71 -2.34 8.61
CA TRP A 114 -25.43 -2.01 8.00
C TRP A 114 -25.17 -0.50 8.08
N SER A 115 -24.00 -0.13 8.58
CA SER A 115 -23.59 1.27 8.69
C SER A 115 -23.39 1.85 7.31
N THR A 116 -24.24 2.82 6.93
CA THR A 116 -24.11 3.49 5.62
C THR A 116 -22.79 4.27 5.52
N TYR A 117 -22.31 4.83 6.63
CA TYR A 117 -21.00 5.46 6.72
C TYR A 117 -19.88 4.43 6.47
N GLY A 118 -19.95 3.24 7.09
CA GLY A 118 -19.01 2.15 6.83
C GLY A 118 -19.06 1.65 5.39
N LEU A 119 -20.25 1.45 4.83
CA LEU A 119 -20.42 1.07 3.42
C LEU A 119 -19.83 2.12 2.47
N SER A 120 -19.92 3.41 2.77
CA SER A 120 -19.34 4.48 1.93
C SER A 120 -17.81 4.39 1.79
N ILE A 121 -17.13 3.77 2.78
CA ILE A 121 -15.68 3.50 2.78
C ILE A 121 -15.35 2.17 2.06
N ASN A 122 -16.30 1.24 2.01
CA ASN A 122 -16.08 -0.12 1.54
C ASN A 122 -15.71 -0.14 0.04
N PRO A 123 -14.60 -0.80 -0.35
CA PRO A 123 -14.13 -0.81 -1.74
C PRO A 123 -15.04 -1.55 -2.72
N ASN A 124 -16.08 -2.25 -2.24
CA ASN A 124 -17.07 -2.93 -3.08
C ASN A 124 -18.31 -2.07 -3.41
N ILE A 125 -18.40 -0.84 -2.89
CA ILE A 125 -19.54 0.06 -3.16
C ILE A 125 -19.23 0.95 -4.35
N THR A 126 -19.85 0.67 -5.49
CA THR A 126 -19.73 1.46 -6.73
C THR A 126 -20.77 2.58 -6.78
N ILE A 127 -20.59 3.53 -7.71
CA ILE A 127 -21.60 4.59 -7.93
C ILE A 127 -22.95 4.02 -8.38
N ASP A 128 -22.95 2.91 -9.13
CA ASP A 128 -24.18 2.24 -9.56
C ASP A 128 -24.97 1.73 -8.36
N ILE A 129 -24.29 1.10 -7.39
CA ILE A 129 -24.92 0.67 -6.13
C ILE A 129 -25.50 1.87 -5.37
N VAL A 130 -24.78 2.99 -5.31
CA VAL A 130 -25.25 4.22 -4.68
C VAL A 130 -26.52 4.74 -5.37
N ASN A 131 -26.53 4.78 -6.70
CA ASN A 131 -27.65 5.28 -7.50
C ASN A 131 -28.87 4.36 -7.48
N GLU A 132 -28.68 3.04 -7.43
CA GLU A 132 -29.76 2.05 -7.25
C GLU A 132 -30.37 2.09 -5.85
N ASN A 133 -29.68 2.68 -4.87
CA ASN A 133 -30.09 2.71 -3.47
C ASN A 133 -30.09 4.14 -2.90
N PRO A 134 -30.88 5.06 -3.50
CA PRO A 134 -30.81 6.49 -3.19
C PRO A 134 -31.34 6.84 -1.79
N ASN A 135 -32.15 5.95 -1.19
CA ASN A 135 -32.72 6.15 0.15
C ASN A 135 -31.72 5.93 1.28
N ARG A 136 -30.50 5.46 0.98
CA ARG A 136 -29.42 5.38 1.96
C ARG A 136 -28.72 6.73 2.08
N CYS A 137 -28.42 7.15 3.30
CA CYS A 137 -27.67 8.38 3.58
C CYS A 137 -26.17 8.19 3.29
N TRP A 138 -25.81 8.07 2.02
CA TRP A 138 -24.44 7.87 1.57
C TRP A 138 -23.54 9.05 1.95
N ASP A 139 -22.35 8.73 2.45
CA ASP A 139 -21.36 9.74 2.80
C ASP A 139 -20.40 9.99 1.62
N TYR A 140 -20.68 11.08 0.90
CA TYR A 140 -19.87 11.49 -0.25
C TYR A 140 -18.45 11.92 0.11
N PHE A 141 -18.18 12.28 1.38
CA PHE A 141 -16.81 12.55 1.80
C PHE A 141 -15.94 11.30 1.74
N ASN A 142 -16.43 10.17 2.23
CA ASN A 142 -15.73 8.88 2.15
C ASN A 142 -15.78 8.25 0.74
N LEU A 143 -16.92 8.35 0.04
CA LEU A 143 -17.01 7.89 -1.35
C LEU A 143 -16.00 8.62 -2.26
N SER A 144 -15.74 9.90 -2.01
CA SER A 144 -14.74 10.68 -2.75
C SER A 144 -13.33 10.08 -2.67
N SER A 145 -12.96 9.43 -1.57
CA SER A 145 -11.68 8.71 -1.44
C SER A 145 -11.76 7.22 -1.80
N ASN A 146 -12.94 6.71 -2.13
CA ASN A 146 -13.14 5.29 -2.36
C ASN A 146 -12.59 4.85 -3.72
N ILE A 147 -11.79 3.77 -3.72
CA ILE A 147 -11.13 3.20 -4.90
C ILE A 147 -12.11 2.66 -5.95
N SER A 148 -13.36 2.40 -5.58
CA SER A 148 -14.41 2.00 -6.52
C SER A 148 -14.97 3.15 -7.35
N ILE A 149 -14.74 4.41 -6.93
CA ILE A 149 -15.26 5.60 -7.59
C ILE A 149 -14.21 6.13 -8.57
N THR A 150 -14.59 6.26 -9.83
CA THR A 150 -13.75 6.75 -10.93
C THR A 150 -14.07 8.21 -11.28
N TRP A 151 -13.19 8.84 -12.06
CA TRP A 151 -13.47 10.17 -12.61
C TRP A 151 -14.72 10.22 -13.50
N ASN A 152 -14.97 9.15 -14.26
CA ASN A 152 -16.16 9.05 -15.11
C ASN A 152 -17.45 9.03 -14.29
N ASP A 153 -17.43 8.37 -13.14
CA ASP A 153 -18.57 8.34 -12.22
C ASP A 153 -18.88 9.74 -11.69
N ILE A 154 -17.86 10.53 -11.39
CA ILE A 154 -17.99 11.89 -10.85
C ILE A 154 -18.59 12.84 -11.89
N ILE A 155 -18.07 12.83 -13.13
CA ILE A 155 -18.60 13.70 -14.19
C ILE A 155 -19.99 13.29 -14.66
N SER A 156 -20.35 12.01 -14.53
CA SER A 156 -21.69 11.50 -14.85
C SER A 156 -22.70 11.79 -13.75
N ASN A 157 -22.25 12.12 -12.53
CA ASN A 157 -23.07 12.44 -11.38
C ASN A 157 -22.63 13.79 -10.75
N PRO A 158 -22.70 14.90 -11.51
CA PRO A 158 -22.12 16.19 -11.11
C PRO A 158 -22.89 16.91 -10.00
N ASP A 159 -24.15 16.52 -9.78
CA ASP A 159 -25.04 17.06 -8.75
C ASP A 159 -24.74 16.52 -7.34
N ARG A 160 -23.92 15.47 -7.24
CA ARG A 160 -23.54 14.88 -5.96
C ARG A 160 -22.47 15.73 -5.24
N PRO A 161 -22.47 15.77 -3.90
CA PRO A 161 -21.58 16.62 -3.12
C PRO A 161 -20.16 16.03 -2.98
N TRP A 162 -19.45 15.86 -4.09
CA TRP A 162 -18.09 15.33 -4.12
C TRP A 162 -17.09 16.22 -3.39
N CYS A 163 -16.21 15.62 -2.58
CA CYS A 163 -15.15 16.29 -1.87
C CYS A 163 -13.84 16.22 -2.68
N TYR A 164 -13.52 17.28 -3.42
CA TYR A 164 -12.31 17.34 -4.25
C TYR A 164 -10.99 17.22 -3.46
N THR A 165 -10.97 17.68 -2.21
CA THR A 165 -9.85 17.45 -1.29
C THR A 165 -9.59 15.95 -1.05
N ARG A 166 -10.64 15.14 -0.93
CA ARG A 166 -10.55 13.67 -0.77
C ARG A 166 -10.24 12.99 -2.10
N LEU A 167 -10.88 13.42 -3.19
CA LEU A 167 -10.59 12.95 -4.54
C LEU A 167 -9.12 13.15 -4.93
N SER A 168 -8.47 14.19 -4.43
CA SER A 168 -7.04 14.44 -4.67
C SER A 168 -6.13 13.26 -4.28
N TYR A 169 -6.54 12.44 -3.31
CA TYR A 169 -5.82 11.23 -2.88
C TYR A 169 -6.39 9.94 -3.50
N ASN A 170 -7.50 10.02 -4.24
CA ASN A 170 -8.15 8.86 -4.83
C ASN A 170 -7.26 8.27 -5.95
N PRO A 171 -7.00 6.94 -5.94
CA PRO A 171 -6.17 6.26 -6.92
C PRO A 171 -6.77 6.16 -8.33
N ASN A 172 -7.95 6.72 -8.59
CA ASN A 172 -8.51 6.88 -9.94
C ASN A 172 -8.39 8.31 -10.48
N ILE A 173 -7.81 9.23 -9.70
CA ILE A 173 -7.56 10.62 -10.13
C ILE A 173 -6.09 10.74 -10.55
N THR A 174 -5.88 11.13 -11.81
CA THR A 174 -4.56 11.35 -12.40
C THR A 174 -4.19 12.83 -12.37
N LEU A 175 -2.90 13.15 -12.51
CA LEU A 175 -2.46 14.54 -12.65
C LEU A 175 -3.10 15.22 -13.87
N ASP A 176 -3.33 14.49 -14.96
CA ASP A 176 -3.97 15.04 -16.16
C ASP A 176 -5.41 15.48 -15.88
N ILE A 177 -6.17 14.68 -15.11
CA ILE A 177 -7.51 15.06 -14.64
C ILE A 177 -7.43 16.35 -13.81
N VAL A 178 -6.47 16.44 -12.90
CA VAL A 178 -6.27 17.64 -12.05
C VAL A 178 -5.96 18.87 -12.91
N LYS A 179 -5.05 18.74 -13.89
CA LYS A 179 -4.66 19.84 -14.79
C LYS A 179 -5.79 20.27 -15.74
N ALA A 180 -6.60 19.31 -16.21
CA ALA A 180 -7.73 19.59 -17.10
C ALA A 180 -8.93 20.24 -16.38
N ASN A 181 -8.99 20.15 -15.05
CA ASN A 181 -10.09 20.67 -14.24
C ASN A 181 -9.55 21.62 -13.14
N PRO A 182 -8.91 22.75 -13.52
CA PRO A 182 -8.25 23.65 -12.57
C PRO A 182 -9.22 24.45 -11.71
N ASP A 183 -10.50 24.49 -12.08
CA ASP A 183 -11.59 25.15 -11.32
C ASP A 183 -11.94 24.38 -10.03
N LYS A 184 -11.58 23.10 -9.93
CA LYS A 184 -11.87 22.29 -8.76
C LYS A 184 -10.84 22.48 -7.66
N HIS A 185 -11.30 22.37 -6.41
CA HIS A 185 -10.46 22.57 -5.22
C HIS A 185 -9.60 21.34 -4.89
N TRP A 186 -8.62 21.05 -5.75
CA TRP A 186 -7.66 19.97 -5.53
C TRP A 186 -6.67 20.32 -4.39
N CYS A 187 -6.46 19.36 -3.48
CA CYS A 187 -5.47 19.46 -2.43
C CYS A 187 -4.09 19.03 -2.94
N LYS A 188 -3.18 20.00 -3.11
CA LYS A 188 -1.82 19.77 -3.64
C LYS A 188 -1.03 18.73 -2.86
N PHE A 189 -1.15 18.74 -1.53
CA PHE A 189 -0.51 17.74 -0.67
C PHE A 189 -1.01 16.34 -1.03
N ASN A 190 -2.33 16.14 -1.11
CA ASN A 190 -2.94 14.85 -1.45
C ASN A 190 -2.61 14.38 -2.86
N VAL A 191 -2.61 15.29 -3.85
CA VAL A 191 -2.17 14.97 -5.23
C VAL A 191 -0.71 14.51 -5.23
N SER A 192 0.19 15.23 -4.53
CA SER A 192 1.63 14.92 -4.53
C SER A 192 1.97 13.56 -3.90
N ARG A 193 1.20 13.14 -2.88
CA ARG A 193 1.36 11.83 -2.23
C ARG A 193 0.49 10.71 -2.84
N ASN A 194 -0.25 11.01 -3.91
CA ASN A 194 -1.14 10.04 -4.53
C ASN A 194 -0.33 8.89 -5.15
N ILE A 195 -0.80 7.66 -4.99
CA ILE A 195 -0.15 6.43 -5.46
C ILE A 195 0.02 6.38 -6.99
N ASN A 196 -0.71 7.18 -7.74
CA ASN A 196 -0.56 7.30 -9.18
C ASN A 196 0.55 8.25 -9.61
N VAL A 197 1.03 9.12 -8.71
CA VAL A 197 2.12 10.04 -9.02
C VAL A 197 3.43 9.28 -8.87
N THR A 198 4.08 9.02 -10.00
CA THR A 198 5.43 8.44 -10.08
C THR A 198 6.48 9.54 -10.23
N TRP A 199 7.75 9.19 -10.06
CA TRP A 199 8.83 10.14 -10.26
C TRP A 199 8.89 10.67 -11.69
N GLU A 200 8.60 9.84 -12.69
CA GLU A 200 8.55 10.24 -14.10
C GLU A 200 7.47 11.30 -14.34
N ILE A 201 6.30 11.18 -13.68
CA ILE A 201 5.24 12.19 -13.75
C ILE A 201 5.71 13.52 -13.15
N ILE A 202 6.43 13.48 -12.03
CA ILE A 202 6.99 14.66 -11.38
C ILE A 202 8.00 15.34 -12.30
N GLN A 203 8.94 14.57 -12.87
CA GLN A 203 9.95 15.08 -13.80
C GLN A 203 9.35 15.65 -15.09
N ALA A 204 8.31 15.02 -15.64
CA ALA A 204 7.63 15.49 -16.84
C ALA A 204 6.77 16.75 -16.59
N ASN A 205 6.53 17.13 -15.34
CA ASN A 205 5.70 18.27 -14.96
C ASN A 205 6.42 19.18 -13.94
N PRO A 206 7.55 19.81 -14.31
CA PRO A 206 8.32 20.64 -13.39
C PRO A 206 7.58 21.91 -12.94
N ASP A 207 6.68 22.43 -13.78
CA ASP A 207 5.89 23.64 -13.47
C ASP A 207 4.76 23.37 -12.48
N TYR A 208 4.42 22.09 -12.24
CA TYR A 208 3.45 21.76 -11.21
C TYR A 208 4.10 21.95 -9.83
N LYS A 209 3.42 22.71 -8.97
CA LYS A 209 3.91 23.04 -7.62
C LYS A 209 3.78 21.83 -6.67
N TRP A 210 4.63 20.83 -6.87
CA TRP A 210 4.71 19.63 -6.04
C TRP A 210 5.01 20.00 -4.58
N ASN A 211 4.34 19.34 -3.64
CA ASN A 211 4.68 19.44 -2.23
C ASN A 211 5.68 18.33 -1.89
N TYR A 212 6.96 18.64 -1.77
CA TYR A 212 8.00 17.63 -1.57
C TYR A 212 7.90 16.88 -0.23
N SER A 213 7.27 17.44 0.81
CA SER A 213 6.97 16.68 2.03
C SER A 213 5.95 15.55 1.77
N ALA A 214 4.95 15.81 0.92
CA ALA A 214 4.04 14.77 0.42
C ALA A 214 4.69 13.81 -0.57
N VAL A 215 5.58 14.28 -1.44
CA VAL A 215 6.35 13.42 -2.36
C VAL A 215 7.26 12.48 -1.54
N SER A 216 7.90 12.96 -0.46
CA SER A 216 8.73 12.14 0.42
C SER A 216 8.03 10.92 1.00
N ILE A 217 6.72 10.98 1.30
CA ILE A 217 5.95 9.83 1.79
C ILE A 217 5.30 8.99 0.68
N ASN A 218 5.47 9.38 -0.58
CA ASN A 218 4.86 8.69 -1.71
C ASN A 218 5.57 7.34 -1.95
N PRO A 219 4.85 6.21 -1.97
CA PRO A 219 5.45 4.89 -2.10
C PRO A 219 6.01 4.58 -3.50
N ASN A 220 5.88 5.48 -4.49
CA ASN A 220 6.65 5.40 -5.74
C ASN A 220 8.05 6.03 -5.63
N ILE A 221 8.36 6.72 -4.54
CA ILE A 221 9.68 7.33 -4.33
C ILE A 221 10.57 6.33 -3.60
N THR A 222 11.71 6.03 -4.20
CA THR A 222 12.76 5.16 -3.68
C THR A 222 13.95 5.98 -3.19
N TRP A 223 14.82 5.36 -2.39
CA TRP A 223 16.06 6.02 -1.97
C TRP A 223 16.96 6.40 -3.15
N ASP A 224 17.02 5.56 -4.20
CA ASP A 224 17.80 5.85 -5.41
C ASP A 224 17.32 7.13 -6.12
N ILE A 225 16.00 7.34 -6.15
CA ILE A 225 15.41 8.57 -6.69
C ILE A 225 15.84 9.79 -5.86
N VAL A 226 15.77 9.68 -4.52
CA VAL A 226 16.13 10.75 -3.60
C VAL A 226 17.60 11.14 -3.78
N ILE A 227 18.52 10.16 -3.77
CA ILE A 227 19.96 10.45 -3.86
C ILE A 227 20.38 10.96 -5.24
N ALA A 228 19.76 10.46 -6.32
CA ALA A 228 20.03 10.95 -7.68
C ALA A 228 19.50 12.37 -7.91
N ASN A 229 18.56 12.84 -7.09
CA ASN A 229 17.91 14.15 -7.19
C ASN A 229 17.96 14.88 -5.84
N ILE A 230 19.13 14.84 -5.19
CA ILE A 230 19.33 15.38 -3.83
C ILE A 230 19.16 16.90 -3.75
N ASP A 231 19.14 17.59 -4.91
CA ASP A 231 18.88 19.02 -5.05
C ASP A 231 17.43 19.41 -4.75
N LYS A 232 16.50 18.46 -4.70
CA LYS A 232 15.09 18.75 -4.37
C LYS A 232 14.88 18.92 -2.87
N ASP A 233 13.81 19.62 -2.52
CA ASP A 233 13.41 19.95 -1.14
C ASP A 233 12.81 18.74 -0.39
N TRP A 234 13.48 17.59 -0.43
CA TRP A 234 13.07 16.36 0.24
C TRP A 234 12.90 16.58 1.75
N ASP A 235 11.76 16.16 2.29
CA ASP A 235 11.56 16.10 3.73
C ASP A 235 12.06 14.75 4.27
N PHE A 236 13.26 14.76 4.88
CA PHE A 236 13.88 13.56 5.46
C PHE A 236 13.17 13.02 6.69
N ASN A 237 12.40 13.86 7.40
CA ASN A 237 11.53 13.37 8.48
C ASN A 237 10.34 12.61 7.90
N ALA A 238 9.76 13.10 6.80
CA ALA A 238 8.66 12.43 6.12
C ALA A 238 9.12 11.14 5.43
N LEU A 239 10.34 11.10 4.87
CA LEU A 239 10.94 9.88 4.31
C LEU A 239 10.97 8.70 5.30
N LEU A 240 11.08 8.94 6.61
CA LEU A 240 11.03 7.87 7.61
C LEU A 240 9.72 7.07 7.59
N ILE A 241 8.62 7.66 7.10
CA ILE A 241 7.30 7.01 6.99
C ILE A 241 7.16 6.28 5.64
N ASN A 242 8.01 6.58 4.66
CA ASN A 242 7.92 5.99 3.33
C ASN A 242 8.24 4.49 3.37
N PRO A 243 7.37 3.63 2.84
CA PRO A 243 7.54 2.18 2.93
C PRO A 243 8.77 1.62 2.18
N ASN A 244 9.38 2.39 1.27
CA ASN A 244 10.64 2.01 0.62
C ASN A 244 11.89 2.39 1.42
N ILE A 245 11.77 3.18 2.49
CA ILE A 245 12.89 3.52 3.37
C ILE A 245 13.00 2.45 4.45
N THR A 246 14.03 1.62 4.33
CA THR A 246 14.27 0.46 5.21
C THR A 246 15.32 0.77 6.28
N PRO A 247 15.40 -0.04 7.35
CA PRO A 247 16.49 0.08 8.33
C PRO A 247 17.88 0.04 7.70
N TYR A 248 18.07 -0.79 6.66
CA TYR A 248 19.33 -0.87 5.92
C TYR A 248 19.68 0.47 5.25
N ILE A 249 18.71 1.12 4.60
CA ILE A 249 18.93 2.44 3.97
C ILE A 249 19.34 3.47 5.02
N ILE A 250 18.63 3.52 6.16
CA ILE A 250 18.93 4.50 7.21
C ILE A 250 20.33 4.27 7.79
N ARG A 251 20.70 3.02 8.09
CA ARG A 251 22.03 2.68 8.63
C ARG A 251 23.17 3.10 7.69
N ASN A 252 23.03 2.84 6.39
CA ASN A 252 24.08 3.15 5.41
C ASN A 252 24.11 4.63 4.99
N ASN A 253 23.09 5.41 5.31
CA ASN A 253 22.95 6.80 4.86
C ASN A 253 22.63 7.75 6.03
N ARG A 254 23.13 7.43 7.23
CA ARG A 254 22.71 8.05 8.50
C ARG A 254 22.81 9.58 8.52
N SER A 255 23.79 10.15 7.81
CA SER A 255 24.05 11.59 7.74
C SER A 255 22.90 12.40 7.12
N TYR A 256 22.08 11.79 6.26
CA TYR A 256 20.93 12.44 5.62
C TYR A 256 19.68 12.44 6.51
N PHE A 257 19.56 11.47 7.42
CA PHE A 257 18.38 11.31 8.24
C PHE A 257 18.43 12.16 9.51
N PRO A 258 17.28 12.63 10.01
CA PRO A 258 17.21 13.41 11.25
C PRO A 258 17.76 12.62 12.44
N LYS A 259 18.20 13.32 13.49
CA LYS A 259 18.72 12.68 14.71
C LYS A 259 17.67 11.81 15.39
N SER A 260 16.46 12.33 15.58
CA SER A 260 15.32 11.53 16.08
C SER A 260 14.70 10.73 14.94
N LEU A 261 14.53 9.43 15.15
CA LEU A 261 13.92 8.51 14.20
C LEU A 261 12.47 8.14 14.56
N GLU A 262 11.83 8.85 15.50
CA GLU A 262 10.49 8.56 16.01
C GLU A 262 9.43 8.30 14.94
N LYS A 263 9.46 9.05 13.84
CA LYS A 263 8.51 8.90 12.73
C LYS A 263 8.58 7.54 12.05
N PHE A 264 9.68 6.81 12.19
CA PHE A 264 9.82 5.46 11.65
C PHE A 264 8.84 4.46 12.29
N ALA A 265 8.28 4.75 13.48
CA ALA A 265 7.20 3.96 14.08
C ALA A 265 5.96 3.85 13.16
N HIS A 266 5.74 4.81 12.26
CA HIS A 266 4.65 4.80 11.29
C HIS A 266 4.98 4.06 9.98
N ASN A 267 6.23 3.61 9.81
CA ASN A 267 6.65 2.93 8.60
C ASN A 267 6.08 1.50 8.58
N GLN A 268 5.27 1.21 7.58
CA GLN A 268 4.64 -0.11 7.43
C GLN A 268 5.48 -1.09 6.60
N LEU A 269 6.58 -0.63 5.99
CA LEU A 269 7.43 -1.42 5.09
C LEU A 269 6.58 -2.23 4.09
N ASN A 270 6.90 -3.50 3.89
CA ASN A 270 6.25 -4.45 2.99
C ASN A 270 4.75 -4.68 3.25
N HIS A 271 4.21 -4.22 4.38
CA HIS A 271 2.78 -4.28 4.69
C HIS A 271 1.99 -3.05 4.22
N HIS A 272 2.66 -2.03 3.68
CA HIS A 272 1.98 -0.86 3.14
C HIS A 272 1.08 -1.21 1.95
N GLU A 273 -0.11 -0.58 1.88
CA GLU A 273 -1.15 -0.84 0.88
C GLU A 273 -0.64 -0.80 -0.58
N TYR A 274 0.31 0.10 -0.87
CA TYR A 274 0.97 0.17 -2.19
C TYR A 274 1.51 -1.17 -2.67
N PHE A 275 2.16 -1.96 -1.80
CA PHE A 275 2.71 -3.26 -2.20
C PHE A 275 1.64 -4.30 -2.50
N GLN A 276 0.40 -4.05 -2.05
CA GLN A 276 -0.77 -4.86 -2.38
C GLN A 276 -1.54 -4.33 -3.61
N SER A 277 -1.21 -3.12 -4.07
CA SER A 277 -1.89 -2.43 -5.17
C SER A 277 -1.63 -3.10 -6.53
N ARG A 278 -2.60 -2.94 -7.44
CA ARG A 278 -2.48 -3.44 -8.83
C ARG A 278 -1.29 -2.81 -9.58
N PRO A 279 -1.03 -1.48 -9.50
CA PRO A 279 0.12 -0.87 -10.16
C PRO A 279 1.46 -1.51 -9.75
N TYR A 280 1.67 -1.72 -8.45
CA TYR A 280 2.87 -2.38 -7.95
C TYR A 280 3.00 -3.81 -8.46
N LYS A 281 1.94 -4.63 -8.31
CA LYS A 281 1.94 -6.03 -8.77
C LYS A 281 2.26 -6.15 -10.26
N LYS A 282 1.67 -5.29 -11.10
CA LYS A 282 1.95 -5.25 -12.54
C LYS A 282 3.42 -4.93 -12.83
N ARG A 283 4.01 -3.95 -12.13
CA ARG A 283 5.42 -3.57 -12.27
C ARG A 283 6.34 -4.73 -11.89
N MET A 284 6.08 -5.39 -10.76
CA MET A 284 6.87 -6.53 -10.30
C MET A 284 6.80 -7.71 -11.26
N THR A 285 5.61 -8.03 -11.80
CA THR A 285 5.47 -9.06 -12.84
C THR A 285 6.29 -8.72 -14.09
N ALA A 286 6.25 -7.46 -14.55
CA ALA A 286 7.03 -7.03 -15.70
C ALA A 286 8.54 -7.14 -15.46
N GLN A 287 9.02 -6.75 -14.27
CA GLN A 287 10.43 -6.92 -13.89
C GLN A 287 10.84 -8.39 -13.83
N MET A 288 10.01 -9.25 -13.26
CA MET A 288 10.25 -10.69 -13.21
C MET A 288 10.31 -11.28 -14.62
N HIS A 289 9.38 -10.91 -15.50
CA HIS A 289 9.42 -11.31 -16.91
C HIS A 289 10.69 -10.82 -17.59
N SER A 290 11.08 -9.57 -17.39
CA SER A 290 12.32 -9.02 -17.94
C SER A 290 13.54 -9.80 -17.47
N ALA A 291 13.61 -10.16 -16.19
CA ALA A 291 14.72 -10.94 -15.64
C ALA A 291 14.76 -12.35 -16.25
N ILE A 292 13.61 -13.01 -16.36
CA ILE A 292 13.48 -14.32 -17.03
C ILE A 292 13.89 -14.21 -18.50
N TYR A 293 13.46 -13.18 -19.22
CA TYR A 293 13.87 -12.96 -20.60
C TYR A 293 15.38 -12.75 -20.72
N CYS A 294 15.99 -11.93 -19.85
CA CYS A 294 17.43 -11.73 -19.83
C CYS A 294 18.18 -13.05 -19.56
N GLU A 295 17.73 -13.86 -18.61
CA GLU A 295 18.32 -15.16 -18.31
C GLU A 295 18.15 -16.15 -19.49
N LEU A 296 16.97 -16.19 -20.10
CA LEU A 296 16.71 -17.01 -21.29
C LEU A 296 17.59 -16.57 -22.47
N ILE A 297 17.75 -15.26 -22.70
CA ILE A 297 18.66 -14.72 -23.71
C ILE A 297 20.10 -15.12 -23.38
N GLN A 298 20.55 -14.99 -22.13
CA GLN A 298 21.91 -15.41 -21.75
C GLN A 298 22.14 -16.91 -21.96
N ARG A 299 21.13 -17.75 -21.70
CA ARG A 299 21.20 -19.21 -21.91
C ARG A 299 21.01 -19.62 -23.37
N ALA A 300 20.30 -18.82 -24.16
CA ALA A 300 19.98 -19.11 -25.56
C ALA A 300 21.00 -18.51 -26.54
N CYS A 301 21.52 -17.32 -26.28
CA CYS A 301 22.55 -16.67 -27.08
C CYS A 301 23.95 -17.15 -26.66
N THR A 302 24.22 -18.44 -26.81
CA THR A 302 25.61 -18.92 -26.85
C THR A 302 26.22 -18.57 -28.22
N PRO A 303 27.55 -18.33 -28.32
CA PRO A 303 28.19 -18.10 -29.62
C PRO A 303 27.83 -19.17 -30.66
N ALA A 304 27.81 -20.44 -30.26
CA ALA A 304 27.39 -21.55 -31.13
C ALA A 304 25.93 -21.45 -31.62
N ARG A 305 24.98 -21.02 -30.79
CA ARG A 305 23.59 -20.78 -31.23
C ARG A 305 23.46 -19.54 -32.10
N LEU A 306 24.25 -18.49 -31.84
CA LEU A 306 24.31 -17.30 -32.69
C LEU A 306 24.78 -17.65 -34.11
N TYR A 307 25.78 -18.53 -34.21
CA TYR A 307 26.27 -19.12 -35.46
C TYR A 307 25.21 -19.98 -36.17
N GLN A 308 24.44 -20.78 -35.41
CA GLN A 308 23.31 -21.57 -35.96
C GLN A 308 22.12 -20.73 -36.42
N TRP A 309 21.90 -19.55 -35.83
CA TRP A 309 20.80 -18.64 -36.18
C TRP A 309 21.15 -17.69 -37.34
N ASN A 310 22.43 -17.56 -37.69
CA ASN A 310 22.84 -16.78 -38.83
C ASN A 310 22.92 -17.69 -40.08
N GLU A 311 21.87 -17.67 -40.90
CA GLU A 311 21.84 -18.33 -42.21
C GLU A 311 22.93 -17.73 -43.10
N GLY A 312 24.10 -18.38 -43.11
CA GLY A 312 25.28 -17.94 -43.86
C GLY A 312 26.58 -18.01 -43.05
N ALA A 313 26.54 -18.05 -41.71
CA ALA A 313 27.77 -18.03 -40.92
C ALA A 313 28.63 -19.31 -41.05
N ALA A 314 28.02 -20.44 -41.40
CA ALA A 314 28.74 -21.66 -41.75
C ALA A 314 29.47 -21.55 -43.11
N GLU A 315 29.03 -20.65 -43.99
CA GLU A 315 29.59 -20.42 -45.33
C GLU A 315 30.63 -19.29 -45.29
N ASP A 316 30.34 -18.22 -44.54
CA ASP A 316 31.20 -17.04 -44.42
C ASP A 316 32.39 -17.25 -43.47
N PHE A 317 32.22 -18.08 -42.42
CA PHE A 317 33.21 -18.30 -41.35
C PHE A 317 33.31 -19.78 -40.93
N PRO A 318 33.72 -20.68 -41.85
CA PRO A 318 33.61 -22.13 -41.64
C PRO A 318 34.52 -22.67 -40.52
N GLU A 319 35.73 -22.14 -40.34
CA GLU A 319 36.66 -22.62 -39.31
C GLU A 319 36.21 -22.22 -37.91
N GLU A 320 35.81 -20.96 -37.73
CA GLU A 320 35.31 -20.41 -36.47
C GLU A 320 33.97 -21.04 -36.06
N TYR A 321 33.09 -21.28 -37.03
CA TYR A 321 31.82 -22.00 -36.83
C TYR A 321 32.05 -23.41 -36.27
N LEU A 322 32.96 -24.18 -36.89
CA LEU A 322 33.27 -25.55 -36.47
C LEU A 322 33.99 -25.60 -35.12
N GLN A 323 34.93 -24.67 -34.87
CA GLN A 323 35.62 -24.56 -33.59
C GLN A 323 34.66 -24.23 -32.44
N GLU A 324 33.71 -23.31 -32.64
CA GLU A 324 32.71 -22.99 -31.62
C GLU A 324 31.71 -24.12 -31.41
N CYS A 325 31.21 -24.76 -32.48
CA CYS A 325 30.31 -25.91 -32.34
C CYS A 325 30.95 -27.09 -31.58
N ALA A 326 32.26 -27.27 -31.71
CA ALA A 326 32.99 -28.35 -31.03
C ALA A 326 33.11 -28.15 -29.50
N LYS A 327 33.02 -26.91 -29.00
CA LYS A 327 33.09 -26.60 -27.56
C LYS A 327 31.84 -27.04 -26.77
N TYR A 328 30.75 -27.36 -27.46
CA TYR A 328 29.46 -27.70 -26.87
C TYR A 328 28.95 -29.12 -27.23
N LYS A 329 29.85 -29.99 -27.72
CA LYS A 329 29.66 -31.45 -27.79
C LYS A 329 30.06 -32.08 -26.46
#